data_AF-X8J2Y8-F1
#
_entry.id   AF-X8J2Y8-F1
#
_cell.length_a   1.000
_cell.length_b   1.000
_cell.length_c   1.000
_cell.angle_alpha   90.00
_cell.angle_beta   90.00
_cell.angle_gamma   90.00
#
_symmetry.space_group_name_H-M   'P 1'
#
loop_
_entity.id
_entity.type
_entity.pdbx_description
1 polymer ?
#
loop_
_entity_poly.entity_id
_entity_poly.type
_entity_poly.pdbx_seq_one_letter_code
_entity_poly.pdbx_strand_id
1 'polypeptide(L)'
;MQTRVEDTPQEVLVRMLHNCDYVTITWFSLTCKKAYQAVSSSVSLQLHIELEINGLEIADGSSKGNPNYSLILKELRDYQDNWLDLKLSPLVSQRIRTTNADMPNWDLRSGTYYGEFCASELDHDQDYLVDRTQLATLGSSSLSPSTNYGKKFSFCIVDPKQDLAALVEDERVDSGLARLHLHSVTTGQPHPLAEHPILTIGIDGAFLHEHNLLGEPMSTDPKVMGRYLAVKFNWPESDYDVTEILLWDWRTGVLLARVYCEHHSARYTYIDKEHLLVYSALAENNARSAHLALLIYHIPNLTSGYAAPPNANFCPTLYPKHNPILIFEFPDLHHQWEITSMDFMLSADPLPGDVVYAKSATLLCSHVTTLGLGFQIQNNPRQQSHIYRSSQGSPIVSELPYFCQHTPSVCVFSGISVWRSNHSNHPLE
;
A
#
# COMPACT_ATOMS: atom_id res chain seq x y z
N MET A 1 -48.45 -0.36 5.00
CA MET A 1 -48.75 0.18 3.66
C MET A 1 -47.54 -0.17 2.80
N GLN A 2 -47.67 -1.13 1.90
CA GLN A 2 -46.56 -1.67 1.11
C GLN A 2 -46.53 -0.91 -0.21
N THR A 3 -45.71 0.14 -0.32
CA THR A 3 -45.53 0.89 -1.56
C THR A 3 -44.86 -0.03 -2.58
N ARG A 4 -45.52 -0.28 -3.71
CA ARG A 4 -44.92 -1.05 -4.80
C ARG A 4 -43.86 -0.20 -5.47
N VAL A 5 -42.73 -0.81 -5.82
CA VAL A 5 -41.66 -0.17 -6.60
C VAL A 5 -42.20 0.38 -7.93
N GLU A 6 -43.24 -0.25 -8.47
CA GLU A 6 -43.98 0.16 -9.68
C GLU A 6 -44.60 1.56 -9.57
N ASP A 7 -45.00 1.99 -8.36
CA ASP A 7 -45.66 3.27 -8.13
C ASP A 7 -44.67 4.39 -7.75
N THR A 8 -43.41 4.05 -7.48
CA THR A 8 -42.40 5.00 -7.02
C THR A 8 -41.84 5.84 -8.20
N PRO A 9 -41.80 7.18 -8.13
CA PRO A 9 -41.21 8.01 -9.18
C PRO A 9 -39.73 7.68 -9.44
N GLN A 10 -39.29 7.82 -10.69
CA GLN A 10 -37.93 7.48 -11.11
C GLN A 10 -36.87 8.23 -10.30
N GLU A 11 -37.10 9.53 -10.05
CA GLU A 11 -36.18 10.40 -9.32
C GLU A 11 -36.00 9.95 -7.87
N VAL A 12 -37.08 9.42 -7.27
CA VAL A 12 -37.06 8.87 -5.91
C VAL A 12 -36.28 7.56 -5.87
N LEU A 13 -36.50 6.67 -6.85
CA LEU A 13 -35.72 5.44 -6.99
C LEU A 13 -34.23 5.73 -7.17
N VAL A 14 -33.88 6.67 -8.06
CA VAL A 14 -32.48 7.07 -8.29
C VAL A 14 -31.85 7.60 -7.00
N ARG A 15 -32.54 8.47 -6.26
CA ARG A 15 -32.03 8.97 -4.97
C ARG A 15 -31.86 7.87 -3.92
N MET A 16 -32.77 6.90 -3.86
CA MET A 16 -32.62 5.75 -2.95
C MET A 16 -31.39 4.94 -3.33
N LEU A 17 -31.20 4.66 -4.61
CA LEU A 17 -30.09 3.86 -5.12
C LEU A 17 -28.72 4.51 -4.95
N HIS A 18 -28.63 5.85 -4.93
CA HIS A 18 -27.40 6.57 -4.57
C HIS A 18 -26.91 6.32 -3.13
N ASN A 19 -27.73 5.70 -2.28
CA ASN A 19 -27.35 5.30 -0.91
C ASN A 19 -26.99 3.80 -0.82
N CYS A 20 -26.95 3.10 -1.95
CA CYS A 20 -26.61 1.69 -2.03
C CYS A 20 -25.24 1.50 -2.69
N ASP A 21 -24.59 0.37 -2.41
CA ASP A 21 -23.41 -0.06 -3.15
C ASP A 21 -23.76 -0.52 -4.57
N TYR A 22 -22.76 -0.57 -5.45
CA TYR A 22 -22.92 -0.95 -6.85
C TYR A 22 -23.49 -2.36 -7.03
N VAL A 23 -23.20 -3.30 -6.10
CA VAL A 23 -23.69 -4.67 -6.13
C VAL A 23 -25.21 -4.67 -5.97
N THR A 24 -25.70 -3.93 -4.97
CA THR A 24 -27.14 -3.77 -4.68
C THR A 24 -27.84 -3.07 -5.83
N ILE A 25 -27.26 -2.00 -6.41
CA ILE A 25 -27.82 -1.31 -7.58
C ILE A 25 -27.92 -2.27 -8.77
N THR A 26 -26.87 -3.06 -9.02
CA THR A 26 -26.82 -4.04 -10.11
C THR A 26 -27.87 -5.13 -9.91
N TRP A 27 -27.99 -5.71 -8.72
CA TRP A 27 -29.03 -6.68 -8.41
C TRP A 27 -30.44 -6.11 -8.53
N PHE A 28 -30.66 -4.89 -8.05
CA PHE A 28 -31.93 -4.20 -8.24
C PHE A 28 -32.29 -4.10 -9.72
N SER A 29 -31.33 -3.75 -10.59
CA SER A 29 -31.55 -3.63 -12.04
C SER A 29 -32.01 -4.94 -12.69
N LEU A 30 -31.65 -6.11 -12.12
CA LEU A 30 -32.03 -7.43 -12.63
C LEU A 30 -33.45 -7.87 -12.21
N THR A 31 -34.13 -7.12 -11.35
CA THR A 31 -35.43 -7.53 -10.80
C THR A 31 -36.59 -7.33 -11.77
N CYS A 32 -36.66 -6.21 -12.49
CA CYS A 32 -37.73 -5.91 -13.42
C CYS A 32 -37.34 -4.83 -14.45
N LYS A 33 -38.14 -4.68 -15.51
CA LYS A 33 -37.88 -3.70 -16.59
C LYS A 33 -37.80 -2.25 -16.10
N LYS A 34 -38.65 -1.87 -15.14
CA LYS A 34 -38.63 -0.51 -14.55
C LYS A 34 -37.33 -0.26 -13.78
N ALA A 35 -36.90 -1.23 -12.98
CA ALA A 35 -35.65 -1.15 -12.23
C ALA A 35 -34.43 -1.08 -13.16
N TYR A 36 -34.40 -1.94 -14.19
CA TYR A 36 -33.40 -1.87 -15.24
C TYR A 36 -33.35 -0.48 -15.88
N GLN A 37 -34.50 0.05 -16.31
CA GLN A 37 -34.59 1.39 -16.91
C GLN A 37 -34.14 2.49 -15.94
N ALA A 38 -34.47 2.39 -14.64
CA ALA A 38 -34.02 3.32 -13.61
C ALA A 38 -32.50 3.43 -13.51
N VAL A 39 -31.81 2.30 -13.55
CA VAL A 39 -30.36 2.26 -13.50
C VAL A 39 -29.76 2.64 -14.86
N SER A 40 -30.23 2.03 -15.94
CA SER A 40 -29.65 2.19 -17.28
C SER A 40 -29.89 3.57 -17.88
N SER A 41 -30.96 4.30 -17.53
CA SER A 41 -31.20 5.66 -18.03
C SER A 41 -30.57 6.75 -17.18
N SER A 42 -30.07 6.43 -15.98
CA SER A 42 -29.53 7.41 -15.04
C SER A 42 -28.01 7.49 -15.16
N VAL A 43 -27.52 8.58 -15.76
CA VAL A 43 -26.07 8.84 -15.91
C VAL A 43 -25.37 8.90 -14.54
N SER A 44 -26.03 9.43 -13.52
CA SER A 44 -25.45 9.52 -12.18
C SER A 44 -25.28 8.13 -11.53
N LEU A 45 -26.24 7.22 -11.69
CA LEU A 45 -26.11 5.85 -11.19
C LEU A 45 -25.07 5.06 -11.99
N GLN A 46 -25.01 5.23 -13.32
CA GLN A 46 -23.95 4.61 -14.11
C GLN A 46 -22.57 5.09 -13.65
N LEU A 47 -22.39 6.39 -13.43
CA LEU A 47 -21.13 6.93 -12.92
C LEU A 47 -20.81 6.39 -11.51
N HIS A 48 -21.79 6.31 -10.62
CA HIS A 48 -21.63 5.70 -9.29
C HIS A 48 -21.10 4.27 -9.40
N ILE A 49 -21.79 3.41 -10.16
CA ILE A 49 -21.39 2.02 -10.37
C ILE A 49 -19.95 1.93 -10.90
N GLU A 50 -19.63 2.72 -11.93
CA GLU A 50 -18.31 2.69 -12.57
C GLU A 50 -17.20 3.17 -11.63
N LEU A 51 -17.46 4.21 -10.82
CA LEU A 51 -16.50 4.65 -9.82
C LEU A 51 -16.26 3.58 -8.76
N GLU A 52 -17.32 3.01 -8.17
CA GLU A 52 -17.17 2.00 -7.11
C GLU A 52 -16.51 0.72 -7.60
N ILE A 53 -16.88 0.19 -8.77
CA ILE A 53 -16.26 -1.02 -9.34
C ILE A 53 -14.75 -0.85 -9.51
N ASN A 54 -14.30 0.36 -9.84
CA ASN A 54 -12.89 0.66 -10.08
C ASN A 54 -12.16 1.14 -8.81
N GLY A 55 -12.84 1.15 -7.66
CA GLY A 55 -12.27 1.68 -6.42
C GLY A 55 -11.92 3.16 -6.51
N LEU A 56 -12.76 3.96 -7.16
CA LEU A 56 -12.55 5.39 -7.35
C LEU A 56 -13.63 6.21 -6.62
N GLU A 57 -13.28 7.44 -6.27
CA GLU A 57 -14.21 8.48 -5.78
C GLU A 57 -13.90 9.82 -6.45
N ILE A 58 -14.88 10.73 -6.50
CA ILE A 58 -14.66 12.10 -6.98
C ILE A 58 -14.15 12.93 -5.80
N ALA A 59 -13.02 13.63 -5.96
CA ALA A 59 -12.49 14.49 -4.92
C ALA A 59 -13.45 15.63 -4.57
N ASP A 60 -13.59 15.94 -3.27
CA ASP A 60 -14.40 17.06 -2.81
C ASP A 60 -13.95 18.39 -3.43
N GLY A 61 -14.91 19.18 -3.91
CA GLY A 61 -14.64 20.47 -4.56
C GLY A 61 -13.96 20.38 -5.92
N SER A 62 -13.81 19.18 -6.49
CA SER A 62 -13.20 18.96 -7.81
C SER A 62 -13.93 19.69 -8.94
N SER A 63 -15.26 19.72 -8.91
CA SER A 63 -16.04 20.41 -9.93
C SER A 63 -16.08 21.90 -9.62
N LYS A 64 -15.25 22.70 -10.32
CA LYS A 64 -15.44 24.15 -10.43
C LYS A 64 -16.71 24.44 -11.26
N GLY A 65 -17.88 24.14 -10.70
CA GLY A 65 -19.18 24.21 -11.37
C GLY A 65 -20.09 23.00 -11.07
N ASN A 66 -21.26 22.98 -11.68
CA ASN A 66 -22.19 21.84 -11.57
C ASN A 66 -21.55 20.61 -12.28
N PRO A 67 -21.27 19.50 -11.58
CA PRO A 67 -20.55 18.37 -12.16
C PRO A 67 -21.33 17.79 -13.34
N ASN A 68 -20.71 17.82 -14.52
CA ASN A 68 -21.29 17.17 -15.69
C ASN A 68 -20.99 15.66 -15.64
N TYR A 69 -21.84 14.91 -14.93
CA TYR A 69 -21.68 13.46 -14.78
C TYR A 69 -21.55 12.71 -16.10
N SER A 70 -22.19 13.20 -17.18
CA SER A 70 -22.05 12.58 -18.50
C SER A 70 -20.64 12.72 -19.07
N LEU A 71 -20.00 13.87 -18.83
CA LEU A 71 -18.62 14.10 -19.27
C LEU A 71 -17.64 13.28 -18.43
N ILE A 72 -17.83 13.25 -17.10
CA ILE A 72 -16.97 12.48 -16.19
C ILE A 72 -17.05 10.98 -16.52
N LEU A 73 -18.26 10.43 -16.70
CA LEU A 73 -18.46 9.03 -17.07
C LEU A 73 -17.81 8.69 -18.41
N LYS A 74 -17.94 9.58 -19.40
CA LYS A 74 -17.28 9.40 -20.69
C LYS A 74 -15.75 9.37 -20.52
N GLU A 75 -15.19 10.32 -19.79
CA GLU A 75 -13.75 10.39 -19.54
C GLU A 75 -13.20 9.18 -18.79
N LEU A 76 -13.97 8.64 -17.82
CA LEU A 76 -13.60 7.43 -17.09
C LEU A 76 -13.55 6.21 -18.02
N ARG A 77 -14.56 6.05 -18.89
CA ARG A 77 -14.57 4.96 -19.89
C ARG A 77 -13.44 5.11 -20.90
N ASP A 78 -13.21 6.32 -21.41
CA ASP A 78 -12.08 6.61 -22.30
C ASP A 78 -10.75 6.29 -21.61
N TYR A 79 -10.61 6.58 -20.31
CA TYR A 79 -9.43 6.25 -19.52
C TYR A 79 -9.21 4.74 -19.41
N GLN A 80 -10.26 3.97 -19.10
CA GLN A 80 -10.20 2.51 -19.03
C GLN A 80 -9.85 1.89 -20.40
N ASP A 81 -10.51 2.32 -21.47
CA ASP A 81 -10.25 1.86 -22.83
C ASP A 81 -8.80 2.14 -23.24
N ASN A 82 -8.26 3.30 -22.87
CA ASN A 82 -6.85 3.62 -23.14
C ASN A 82 -5.88 2.74 -22.37
N TRP A 83 -6.18 2.37 -21.13
CA TRP A 83 -5.35 1.41 -20.38
C TRP A 83 -5.39 0.01 -20.98
N LEU A 84 -6.58 -0.46 -21.36
CA LEU A 84 -6.76 -1.77 -22.00
C LEU A 84 -6.03 -1.87 -23.33
N ASP A 85 -6.09 -0.81 -24.14
CA ASP A 85 -5.43 -0.76 -25.44
C ASP A 85 -3.98 -0.24 -25.37
N LEU A 86 -3.46 0.04 -24.17
CA LEU A 86 -2.16 0.68 -23.92
C LEU A 86 -1.95 1.93 -24.80
N LYS A 87 -3.01 2.73 -24.99
CA LYS A 87 -2.99 4.02 -25.69
C LYS A 87 -2.38 5.08 -24.79
N LEU A 88 -1.06 5.01 -24.65
CA LEU A 88 -0.29 5.96 -23.87
C LEU A 88 -0.30 7.34 -24.54
N SER A 89 -0.37 8.39 -23.74
CA SER A 89 -0.18 9.76 -24.21
C SER A 89 1.25 9.97 -24.70
N PRO A 90 1.53 11.04 -25.48
CA PRO A 90 2.89 11.40 -25.85
C PRO A 90 3.83 11.45 -24.64
N LEU A 91 5.07 11.01 -24.84
CA LEU A 91 6.09 11.03 -23.81
C LEU A 91 6.29 12.46 -23.30
N VAL A 92 6.15 12.65 -21.99
CA VAL A 92 6.49 13.89 -21.31
C VAL A 92 7.91 13.78 -20.79
N SER A 93 8.82 14.59 -21.32
CA SER A 93 10.20 14.68 -20.81
C SER A 93 10.35 15.96 -20.00
N GLN A 94 10.80 15.81 -18.76
CA GLN A 94 11.09 16.92 -17.85
C GLN A 94 12.53 16.80 -17.36
N ARG A 95 13.33 17.85 -17.57
CA ARG A 95 14.74 17.85 -17.18
C ARG A 95 14.87 18.25 -15.71
N ILE A 96 15.46 17.36 -14.91
CA ILE A 96 15.81 17.63 -13.51
C ILE A 96 17.06 18.52 -13.45
N ARG A 97 17.06 19.51 -12.55
CA ARG A 97 18.11 20.55 -12.48
C ARG A 97 19.42 20.08 -11.84
N THR A 98 19.40 19.04 -11.03
CA THR A 98 20.56 18.55 -10.26
C THR A 98 21.43 17.64 -11.15
N THR A 99 22.50 18.18 -11.74
CA THR A 99 23.39 17.41 -12.63
C THR A 99 24.45 16.58 -11.92
N ASN A 100 24.66 16.80 -10.62
CA ASN A 100 25.78 16.21 -9.86
C ASN A 100 25.32 15.43 -8.62
N ALA A 101 24.02 15.20 -8.45
CA ALA A 101 23.51 14.47 -7.30
C ALA A 101 23.33 13.00 -7.72
N ASP A 102 23.98 12.09 -7.00
CA ASP A 102 23.61 10.69 -7.03
C ASP A 102 22.18 10.60 -6.48
N MET A 103 21.25 10.22 -7.36
CA MET A 103 19.83 10.29 -7.10
C MET A 103 19.31 8.87 -6.95
N PRO A 104 19.15 8.37 -5.70
CA PRO A 104 18.91 6.97 -5.46
C PRO A 104 17.58 6.48 -6.05
N ASN A 105 16.46 7.20 -5.90
CA ASN A 105 15.15 6.77 -6.40
C ASN A 105 14.16 7.94 -6.63
N TRP A 106 13.23 7.77 -7.58
CA TRP A 106 12.08 8.65 -7.80
C TRP A 106 10.79 7.87 -7.63
N ASP A 107 9.89 8.40 -6.81
CA ASP A 107 8.57 7.82 -6.58
C ASP A 107 7.48 8.77 -7.10
N LEU A 108 6.38 8.20 -7.58
CA LEU A 108 5.22 8.95 -8.04
C LEU A 108 4.13 8.92 -6.98
N ARG A 109 3.67 10.09 -6.55
CA ARG A 109 2.52 10.19 -5.66
C ARG A 109 1.56 11.29 -6.04
N SER A 110 0.28 10.94 -6.19
CA SER A 110 -0.79 11.90 -6.46
C SER A 110 -0.49 12.85 -7.65
N GLY A 111 0.16 12.33 -8.70
CA GLY A 111 0.54 13.10 -9.90
C GLY A 111 1.82 13.94 -9.79
N THR A 112 2.51 13.86 -8.66
CA THR A 112 3.79 14.54 -8.41
C THR A 112 4.87 13.51 -8.15
N TYR A 113 5.95 13.56 -8.92
CA TYR A 113 7.15 12.80 -8.64
C TYR A 113 7.91 13.48 -7.51
N TYR A 114 8.48 12.69 -6.59
CA TYR A 114 9.46 13.17 -5.65
C TYR A 114 10.70 12.29 -5.70
N GLY A 115 11.85 12.92 -5.53
CA GLY A 115 13.15 12.25 -5.53
C GLY A 115 13.96 12.73 -4.34
N GLU A 116 14.64 11.79 -3.70
CA GLU A 116 15.57 12.05 -2.62
C GLU A 116 16.98 12.16 -3.18
N PHE A 117 17.80 13.04 -2.62
CA PHE A 117 19.20 13.13 -3.01
C PHE A 117 20.04 13.76 -1.92
N CYS A 118 21.34 13.46 -1.97
CA CYS A 118 22.34 14.14 -1.17
C CYS A 118 22.87 15.36 -1.93
N ALA A 119 22.90 16.51 -1.27
CA ALA A 119 23.38 17.77 -1.86
C ALA A 119 24.47 18.46 -1.04
N SER A 120 25.15 17.72 -0.15
CA SER A 120 25.96 18.33 0.89
C SER A 120 27.46 18.09 0.71
N GLU A 121 28.22 19.15 0.95
CA GLU A 121 29.66 19.19 1.28
C GLU A 121 29.93 18.74 2.74
N LEU A 122 28.94 18.17 3.46
CA LEU A 122 29.05 17.63 4.83
C LEU A 122 29.57 16.17 4.85
N ASP A 123 30.30 15.76 3.82
CA ASP A 123 30.70 14.38 3.64
C ASP A 123 31.66 13.90 4.76
N HIS A 124 31.23 12.82 5.39
CA HIS A 124 32.10 11.67 5.57
C HIS A 124 31.83 10.76 4.37
N ASP A 125 32.88 10.41 3.63
CA ASP A 125 32.88 9.69 2.33
C ASP A 125 32.12 8.34 2.26
N GLN A 126 31.30 7.97 3.25
CA GLN A 126 30.73 6.62 3.39
C GLN A 126 29.27 6.53 3.88
N ASP A 127 28.53 7.63 4.07
CA ASP A 127 27.09 7.51 4.40
C ASP A 127 26.21 7.61 3.14
N TYR A 128 25.28 6.65 2.98
CA TYR A 128 24.30 6.61 1.89
C TYR A 128 23.06 7.47 2.20
N LEU A 129 23.22 8.45 3.09
CA LEU A 129 22.10 9.21 3.60
C LEU A 129 21.80 10.41 2.70
N VAL A 130 20.53 10.77 2.66
CA VAL A 130 20.01 11.89 1.88
C VAL A 130 19.60 13.03 2.79
N ASP A 131 19.69 14.28 2.32
CA ASP A 131 19.38 15.48 3.11
C ASP A 131 18.33 16.38 2.43
N ARG A 132 17.95 16.04 1.19
CA ARG A 132 17.02 16.83 0.39
C ARG A 132 16.02 15.99 -0.38
N THR A 133 14.88 16.61 -0.66
CA THR A 133 13.89 16.12 -1.63
C THR A 133 13.64 17.14 -2.72
N GLN A 134 13.30 16.69 -3.92
CA GLN A 134 12.81 17.54 -5.00
C GLN A 134 11.46 17.04 -5.50
N LEU A 135 10.52 17.97 -5.68
CA LEU A 135 9.22 17.70 -6.30
C LEU A 135 9.23 18.06 -7.79
N ALA A 136 8.62 17.19 -8.58
CA ALA A 136 8.40 17.37 -10.01
C ALA A 136 6.95 17.00 -10.36
N THR A 137 6.10 18.01 -10.54
CA THR A 137 4.74 17.79 -11.05
C THR A 137 4.78 17.58 -12.56
N LEU A 138 4.22 16.45 -13.01
CA LEU A 138 4.26 16.09 -14.43
C LEU A 138 3.54 17.13 -15.28
N GLY A 139 4.17 17.55 -16.39
CA GLY A 139 3.64 18.58 -17.28
C GLY A 139 3.87 20.03 -16.81
N SER A 140 4.40 20.24 -15.61
CA SER A 140 4.84 21.57 -15.17
C SER A 140 6.11 22.00 -15.90
N SER A 141 6.14 23.25 -16.39
CA SER A 141 7.34 23.83 -17.02
C SER A 141 8.42 24.23 -15.99
N SER A 142 8.04 24.38 -14.72
CA SER A 142 8.94 24.74 -13.62
C SER A 142 9.04 23.61 -12.60
N LEU A 143 10.27 23.25 -12.25
CA LEU A 143 10.55 22.41 -11.09
C LEU A 143 10.51 23.25 -9.82
N SER A 144 9.95 22.67 -8.77
CA SER A 144 10.05 23.25 -7.43
C SER A 144 11.51 23.26 -7.00
N PRO A 145 11.93 24.28 -6.22
CA PRO A 145 13.21 24.22 -5.52
C PRO A 145 13.30 22.92 -4.70
N SER A 146 14.51 22.40 -4.55
CA SER A 146 14.70 21.31 -3.61
C SER A 146 14.56 21.80 -2.19
N THR A 147 14.00 20.93 -1.35
CA THR A 147 13.76 21.20 0.06
C THR A 147 14.87 20.56 0.88
N ASN A 148 15.48 21.36 1.75
CA ASN A 148 16.46 20.90 2.73
C ASN A 148 15.78 20.84 4.10
N TYR A 149 15.86 19.70 4.77
CA TYR A 149 15.25 19.46 6.08
C TYR A 149 16.17 19.75 7.27
N GLY A 150 17.41 20.16 6.98
CA GLY A 150 18.45 20.47 7.97
C GLY A 150 19.04 19.23 8.64
N LYS A 151 18.76 18.03 8.13
CA LYS A 151 19.21 16.74 8.67
C LYS A 151 19.30 15.67 7.57
N LYS A 152 20.11 14.65 7.83
CA LYS A 152 20.19 13.43 7.03
C LYS A 152 19.10 12.44 7.45
N PHE A 153 18.61 11.65 6.50
CA PHE A 153 17.60 10.61 6.73
C PHE A 153 17.88 9.39 5.83
N SER A 154 17.38 8.23 6.27
CA SER A 154 17.54 6.95 5.55
C SER A 154 16.37 6.67 4.59
N PHE A 155 15.17 7.16 4.92
CA PHE A 155 13.97 7.04 4.10
C PHE A 155 13.11 8.30 4.22
N CYS A 156 12.43 8.69 3.14
CA CYS A 156 11.37 9.69 3.17
C CYS A 156 10.12 9.19 2.43
N ILE A 157 8.97 9.46 3.01
CA ILE A 157 7.69 9.39 2.29
C ILE A 157 7.09 10.78 2.26
N VAL A 158 6.66 11.19 1.07
CA VAL A 158 6.08 12.50 0.82
C VAL A 158 4.60 12.33 0.49
N ASP A 159 3.73 13.20 1.02
CA ASP A 159 2.37 13.44 0.56
C ASP A 159 2.21 14.91 0.15
N PRO A 160 2.37 15.24 -1.15
CA PRO A 160 2.30 16.62 -1.62
C PRO A 160 0.95 17.30 -1.39
N LYS A 161 -0.16 16.53 -1.30
CA LYS A 161 -1.49 17.11 -1.09
C LYS A 161 -1.65 17.73 0.29
N GLN A 162 -0.95 17.15 1.25
CA GLN A 162 -0.96 17.59 2.64
C GLN A 162 0.26 18.44 2.98
N ASP A 163 1.15 18.71 2.01
CA ASP A 163 2.45 19.31 2.26
C ASP A 163 3.27 18.52 3.29
N LEU A 164 3.15 17.20 3.37
CA LEU A 164 3.78 16.38 4.41
C LEU A 164 4.98 15.58 3.90
N ALA A 165 6.11 15.65 4.59
CA ALA A 165 7.24 14.72 4.49
C ALA A 165 7.41 14.02 5.84
N ALA A 166 7.46 12.69 5.84
CA ALA A 166 7.85 11.91 7.02
C ALA A 166 9.24 11.32 6.77
N LEU A 167 10.21 11.76 7.55
CA LEU A 167 11.63 11.42 7.43
C LEU A 167 12.01 10.43 8.53
N VAL A 168 12.70 9.36 8.16
CA VAL A 168 13.27 8.38 9.11
C VAL A 168 14.72 8.78 9.40
N GLU A 169 15.01 9.19 10.63
CA GLU A 169 16.38 9.49 11.06
C GLU A 169 17.24 8.22 11.06
N ASP A 170 18.50 8.32 10.60
CA ASP A 170 19.44 7.20 10.68
C ASP A 170 19.95 7.04 12.13
N GLU A 171 19.89 5.82 12.64
CA GLU A 171 19.92 5.52 14.08
C GLU A 171 21.33 5.52 14.69
N ARG A 172 22.37 5.75 13.89
CA ARG A 172 23.79 5.54 14.26
C ARG A 172 24.31 6.34 15.46
N VAL A 173 23.54 7.28 16.01
CA VAL A 173 23.96 8.16 17.11
C VAL A 173 23.44 7.68 18.47
N ASP A 174 22.25 7.05 18.52
CA ASP A 174 21.55 6.70 19.76
C ASP A 174 21.01 5.25 19.68
N SER A 175 21.83 4.26 20.07
CA SER A 175 21.46 2.84 20.00
C SER A 175 20.10 2.56 20.69
N GLY A 176 19.10 2.15 19.91
CA GLY A 176 17.77 1.76 20.39
C GLY A 176 16.68 2.83 20.33
N LEU A 177 16.95 4.00 19.74
CA LEU A 177 15.93 5.01 19.45
C LEU A 177 15.76 5.19 17.94
N ALA A 178 14.53 5.02 17.46
CA ALA A 178 14.13 5.46 16.13
C ALA A 178 13.39 6.80 16.21
N ARG A 179 13.61 7.71 15.26
CA ARG A 179 12.92 9.00 15.21
C ARG A 179 12.31 9.25 13.83
N LEU A 180 11.04 9.62 13.85
CA LEU A 180 10.28 10.01 12.66
C LEU A 180 10.04 11.52 12.72
N HIS A 181 10.53 12.25 11.73
CA HIS A 181 10.35 13.70 11.65
C HIS A 181 9.27 14.05 10.65
N LEU A 182 8.29 14.84 11.09
CA LEU A 182 7.18 15.32 10.29
C LEU A 182 7.47 16.75 9.85
N HIS A 183 7.76 16.94 8.57
CA HIS A 183 8.13 18.22 7.98
C HIS A 183 7.16 18.64 6.88
N SER A 184 7.17 19.93 6.58
CA SER A 184 6.56 20.48 5.38
C SER A 184 7.46 20.22 4.17
N VAL A 185 6.90 19.65 3.10
CA VAL A 185 7.65 19.34 1.88
C VAL A 185 8.07 20.61 1.16
N THR A 186 7.26 21.65 1.23
CA THR A 186 7.52 22.92 0.53
C THR A 186 8.49 23.81 1.29
N THR A 187 8.45 23.80 2.63
CA THR A 187 9.27 24.71 3.46
C THR A 187 10.46 24.04 4.14
N GLY A 188 10.44 22.71 4.26
CA GLY A 188 11.44 21.95 5.01
C GLY A 188 11.36 22.15 6.53
N GLN A 189 10.40 22.93 7.05
CA GLN A 189 10.20 23.18 8.47
C GLN A 189 9.33 22.10 9.13
N PRO A 190 9.31 21.99 10.48
CA PRO A 190 8.34 21.15 11.18
C PRO A 190 6.91 21.36 10.67
N HIS A 191 6.19 20.27 10.43
CA HIS A 191 4.88 20.34 9.80
C HIS A 191 3.87 21.07 10.71
N PRO A 192 3.19 22.13 10.25
CA PRO A 192 2.38 23.00 11.12
C PRO A 192 1.13 22.32 11.68
N LEU A 193 0.65 21.24 11.05
CA LEU A 193 -0.49 20.44 11.53
C LEU A 193 -0.09 19.27 12.45
N ALA A 194 1.21 19.05 12.68
CA ALA A 194 1.68 18.01 13.60
C ALA A 194 1.83 18.61 15.00
N GLU A 195 1.02 18.16 15.95
CA GLU A 195 1.16 18.50 17.38
C GLU A 195 2.51 18.06 17.92
N HIS A 196 3.01 16.94 17.41
CA HIS A 196 4.34 16.39 17.71
C HIS A 196 5.13 16.22 16.40
N PRO A 197 5.98 17.20 16.03
CA PRO A 197 6.77 17.11 14.81
C PRO A 197 7.82 15.99 14.79
N ILE A 198 8.07 15.37 15.94
CA ILE A 198 9.00 14.25 16.08
C ILE A 198 8.28 13.16 16.86
N LEU A 199 8.20 11.96 16.29
CA LEU A 199 7.76 10.75 16.98
C LEU A 199 9.00 9.95 17.32
N THR A 200 9.23 9.70 18.62
CA THR A 200 10.40 8.94 19.09
C THR A 200 9.95 7.56 19.52
N ILE A 201 10.57 6.52 18.99
CA ILE A 201 10.29 5.13 19.32
C ILE A 201 11.50 4.59 20.08
N GLY A 202 11.32 4.35 21.37
CA GLY A 202 12.29 3.67 22.21
C GLY A 202 12.02 2.18 22.25
N ILE A 203 12.97 1.41 21.76
CA ILE A 203 12.93 -0.05 21.88
C ILE A 203 13.60 -0.40 23.20
N ASP A 204 12.80 -0.91 24.14
CA ASP A 204 13.35 -1.26 25.45
C ASP A 204 14.27 -2.49 25.35
N GLY A 205 15.26 -2.55 26.26
CA GLY A 205 16.17 -3.69 26.30
C GLY A 205 15.47 -5.01 26.69
N ALA A 206 14.28 -4.92 27.31
CA ALA A 206 13.50 -6.10 27.66
C ALA A 206 12.95 -6.80 26.40
N PHE A 207 12.44 -6.03 25.44
CA PHE A 207 11.98 -6.49 24.14
C PHE A 207 13.10 -7.13 23.34
N LEU A 208 14.25 -6.46 23.27
CA LEU A 208 15.43 -6.99 22.58
C LEU A 208 15.87 -8.32 23.19
N HIS A 209 15.91 -8.39 24.53
CA HIS A 209 16.30 -9.60 25.24
C HIS A 209 15.26 -10.73 25.09
N GLU A 210 13.97 -10.45 25.19
CA GLU A 210 12.89 -11.45 25.07
C GLU A 210 12.93 -12.16 23.71
N HIS A 211 13.25 -11.42 22.65
CA HIS A 211 13.23 -11.92 21.28
C HIS A 211 14.62 -12.26 20.74
N ASN A 212 15.66 -12.22 21.58
CA ASN A 212 17.07 -12.40 21.20
C ASN A 212 17.48 -11.53 19.99
N LEU A 213 17.00 -10.30 19.94
CA LEU A 213 17.30 -9.36 18.86
C LEU A 213 18.66 -8.75 19.13
N LEU A 214 19.58 -8.96 18.18
CA LEU A 214 20.85 -8.28 18.12
C LEU A 214 20.77 -7.14 17.11
N GLY A 215 21.50 -6.07 17.37
CA GLY A 215 21.60 -4.93 16.45
C GLY A 215 20.53 -3.86 16.65
N GLU A 216 20.67 -2.80 15.86
CA GLU A 216 19.73 -1.69 15.79
C GLU A 216 18.55 -2.09 14.87
N PRO A 217 17.31 -1.70 15.20
CA PRO A 217 16.22 -1.88 14.25
C PRO A 217 16.57 -1.13 12.95
N MET A 218 16.05 -1.62 11.85
CA MET A 218 15.96 -0.83 10.64
C MET A 218 14.51 -0.40 10.50
N SER A 219 14.26 0.91 10.60
CA SER A 219 13.00 1.47 10.14
C SER A 219 12.99 1.42 8.61
N THR A 220 11.96 0.81 8.04
CA THR A 220 11.82 0.61 6.59
C THR A 220 10.43 0.99 6.12
N ASP A 221 10.38 1.64 4.96
CA ASP A 221 9.16 1.82 4.14
C ASP A 221 8.00 2.51 4.88
N PRO A 222 8.13 3.79 5.29
CA PRO A 222 7.02 4.54 5.87
C PRO A 222 5.90 4.77 4.83
N LYS A 223 4.64 4.62 5.24
CA LYS A 223 3.46 4.85 4.39
C LYS A 223 2.47 5.81 5.04
N VAL A 224 2.09 6.85 4.28
CA VAL A 224 1.08 7.83 4.69
C VAL A 224 -0.24 7.53 3.99
N MET A 225 -1.38 7.69 4.67
CA MET A 225 -2.71 7.72 4.05
C MET A 225 -3.58 8.73 4.81
N GLY A 226 -3.82 9.90 4.22
CA GLY A 226 -4.56 10.95 4.91
C GLY A 226 -3.88 11.32 6.24
N ARG A 227 -4.59 11.15 7.36
CA ARG A 227 -4.05 11.43 8.70
C ARG A 227 -3.19 10.30 9.28
N TYR A 228 -3.11 9.16 8.61
CA TYR A 228 -2.44 7.98 9.12
C TYR A 228 -1.00 7.89 8.61
N LEU A 229 -0.08 7.56 9.50
CA LEU A 229 1.30 7.22 9.19
C LEU A 229 1.56 5.83 9.77
N ALA A 230 1.96 4.90 8.91
CA ALA A 230 2.42 3.58 9.31
C ALA A 230 3.91 3.48 9.02
N VAL A 231 4.66 2.86 9.92
CA VAL A 231 6.09 2.59 9.74
C VAL A 231 6.39 1.19 10.21
N LYS A 232 7.20 0.47 9.44
CA LYS A 232 7.68 -0.86 9.78
C LYS A 232 9.10 -0.79 10.33
N PHE A 233 9.35 -1.56 11.38
CA PHE A 233 10.66 -1.79 11.97
C PHE A 233 10.98 -3.28 11.84
N ASN A 234 12.19 -3.60 11.37
CA ASN A 234 12.68 -4.98 11.23
C ASN A 234 14.10 -5.13 11.80
N TRP A 235 14.42 -6.34 12.26
CA TRP A 235 15.73 -6.68 12.85
C TRP A 235 16.42 -7.80 12.06
N PRO A 236 17.08 -7.49 10.94
CA PRO A 236 17.58 -8.51 10.01
C PRO A 236 18.84 -9.25 10.50
N GLU A 237 19.52 -8.75 11.54
CA GLU A 237 20.72 -9.39 12.10
C GLU A 237 20.39 -10.53 13.08
N SER A 238 19.12 -10.72 13.41
CA SER A 238 18.68 -11.77 14.31
C SER A 238 18.30 -13.03 13.54
N ASP A 239 18.45 -14.21 14.19
CA ASP A 239 18.00 -15.49 13.63
C ASP A 239 16.47 -15.55 13.42
N TYR A 240 15.75 -14.53 13.90
CA TYR A 240 14.31 -14.41 13.86
C TYR A 240 13.91 -13.08 13.22
N ASP A 241 13.38 -13.11 11.99
CA ASP A 241 12.83 -11.93 11.33
C ASP A 241 11.62 -11.39 12.12
N VAL A 242 11.85 -10.56 13.13
CA VAL A 242 10.80 -9.89 13.89
C VAL A 242 10.43 -8.61 13.16
N THR A 243 9.12 -8.40 12.99
CA THR A 243 8.58 -7.19 12.38
C THR A 243 7.59 -6.50 13.32
N GLU A 244 7.78 -5.21 13.55
CA GLU A 244 6.85 -4.32 14.23
C GLU A 244 6.32 -3.29 13.23
N ILE A 245 5.00 -3.18 13.09
CA ILE A 245 4.36 -2.12 12.29
C ILE A 245 3.57 -1.25 13.25
N LEU A 246 3.95 0.02 13.31
CA LEU A 246 3.33 1.01 14.19
C LEU A 246 2.51 1.97 13.33
N LEU A 247 1.26 2.20 13.72
CA LEU A 247 0.32 3.06 13.03
C LEU A 247 -0.05 4.24 13.92
N TRP A 248 0.24 5.44 13.47
CA TRP A 248 -0.10 6.69 14.15
C TRP A 248 -1.14 7.50 13.39
N ASP A 249 -1.87 8.32 14.13
CA ASP A 249 -2.41 9.56 13.59
C ASP A 249 -1.32 10.64 13.68
N TRP A 250 -0.67 10.95 12.57
CA TRP A 250 0.52 11.81 12.57
C TRP A 250 0.23 13.24 13.00
N ARG A 251 -1.03 13.70 12.88
CA ARG A 251 -1.41 15.07 13.29
C ARG A 251 -1.40 15.22 14.81
N THR A 252 -1.96 14.24 15.52
CA THR A 252 -2.04 14.25 16.99
C THR A 252 -0.85 13.54 17.64
N GLY A 253 -0.06 12.79 16.87
CA GLY A 253 0.99 11.91 17.38
C GLY A 253 0.46 10.69 18.13
N VAL A 254 -0.85 10.42 18.14
CA VAL A 254 -1.41 9.26 18.84
C VAL A 254 -1.05 7.96 18.12
N LEU A 255 -0.52 6.98 18.85
CA LEU A 255 -0.37 5.61 18.34
C LEU A 255 -1.73 4.89 18.38
N LEU A 256 -2.22 4.50 17.21
CA LEU A 256 -3.52 3.87 17.00
C LEU A 256 -3.43 2.35 17.11
N ALA A 257 -2.42 1.75 16.47
CA ALA A 257 -2.25 0.31 16.44
C ALA A 257 -0.77 -0.09 16.43
N ARG A 258 -0.50 -1.25 17.04
CA ARG A 258 0.78 -1.95 16.99
C ARG A 258 0.52 -3.34 16.41
N VAL A 259 1.04 -3.61 15.23
CA VAL A 259 0.98 -4.94 14.62
C VAL A 259 2.33 -5.59 14.79
N TYR A 260 2.32 -6.78 15.38
CA TYR A 260 3.52 -7.52 15.69
C TYR A 260 3.50 -8.86 14.95
N CYS A 261 4.55 -9.14 14.19
CA CYS A 261 4.70 -10.39 13.44
C CYS A 261 5.98 -11.10 13.92
N GLU A 262 5.81 -12.31 14.45
CA GLU A 262 6.90 -13.19 14.84
C GLU A 262 7.43 -13.97 13.63
N HIS A 263 8.75 -14.14 13.58
CA HIS A 263 9.45 -15.10 12.72
C HIS A 263 9.40 -14.90 11.20
N HIS A 264 8.87 -13.79 10.70
CA HIS A 264 8.75 -13.56 9.26
C HIS A 264 8.84 -12.10 8.84
N SER A 265 9.45 -11.89 7.68
CA SER A 265 9.34 -10.63 6.95
C SER A 265 7.88 -10.34 6.65
N ALA A 266 7.42 -9.15 7.03
CA ALA A 266 6.10 -8.66 6.66
C ALA A 266 6.21 -7.43 5.74
N ARG A 267 5.26 -7.33 4.83
CA ARG A 267 4.97 -6.12 4.05
C ARG A 267 3.58 -5.65 4.39
N TYR A 268 3.32 -4.37 4.22
CA TYR A 268 2.03 -3.82 4.58
C TYR A 268 1.61 -2.71 3.62
N THR A 269 0.31 -2.45 3.56
CA THR A 269 -0.28 -1.36 2.78
C THR A 269 -1.67 -1.01 3.31
N TYR A 270 -2.20 0.13 2.90
CA TYR A 270 -3.60 0.47 3.15
C TYR A 270 -4.47 -0.11 2.02
N ILE A 271 -5.56 -0.79 2.36
CA ILE A 271 -6.56 -1.22 1.35
C ILE A 271 -7.61 -0.13 1.17
N ASP A 272 -8.04 0.51 2.26
CA ASP A 272 -9.01 1.59 2.25
C ASP A 272 -8.76 2.52 3.46
N LYS A 273 -9.69 3.44 3.72
CA LYS A 273 -9.59 4.43 4.81
C LYS A 273 -9.66 3.81 6.22
N GLU A 274 -10.11 2.57 6.34
CA GLU A 274 -10.42 1.86 7.58
C GLU A 274 -9.60 0.59 7.78
N HIS A 275 -8.85 0.13 6.77
CA HIS A 275 -8.16 -1.16 6.82
C HIS A 275 -6.69 -1.09 6.41
N LEU A 276 -5.85 -1.69 7.26
CA LEU A 276 -4.46 -1.98 6.99
C LEU A 276 -4.31 -3.46 6.63
N LEU A 277 -3.64 -3.73 5.52
CA LEU A 277 -3.27 -5.08 5.11
C LEU A 277 -1.81 -5.35 5.46
N VAL A 278 -1.56 -6.53 6.02
CA VAL A 278 -0.22 -7.06 6.22
C VAL A 278 -0.12 -8.38 5.46
N TYR A 279 0.89 -8.48 4.60
CA TYR A 279 1.27 -9.69 3.91
C TYR A 279 2.49 -10.28 4.61
N SER A 280 2.36 -11.49 5.13
CA SER A 280 3.40 -12.14 5.93
C SER A 280 3.37 -13.65 5.72
N ALA A 281 4.47 -14.30 6.07
CA ALA A 281 4.47 -15.74 6.33
C ALA A 281 4.04 -15.97 7.79
N LEU A 282 3.22 -16.98 8.03
CA LEU A 282 2.82 -17.44 9.35
C LEU A 282 3.62 -18.69 9.70
N ALA A 283 4.19 -18.72 10.90
CA ALA A 283 4.90 -19.89 11.40
C ALA A 283 3.89 -20.96 11.84
N GLU A 284 4.05 -22.19 11.37
CA GLU A 284 3.47 -23.33 12.08
C GLU A 284 4.31 -23.69 13.31
N ASN A 285 3.69 -24.39 14.27
CA ASN A 285 4.36 -24.98 15.44
C ASN A 285 5.62 -25.80 15.08
N ASN A 286 5.69 -26.29 13.84
CA ASN A 286 6.91 -26.81 13.25
C ASN A 286 7.59 -25.66 12.50
N ALA A 287 8.71 -25.17 13.04
CA ALA A 287 9.50 -24.02 12.56
C ALA A 287 10.03 -24.09 11.10
N ARG A 288 9.48 -24.98 10.26
CA ARG A 288 9.90 -25.24 8.87
C ARG A 288 8.76 -25.13 7.85
N SER A 289 7.52 -24.99 8.28
CA SER A 289 6.39 -24.76 7.39
C SER A 289 5.88 -23.33 7.62
N ALA A 290 6.23 -22.45 6.69
CA ALA A 290 5.70 -21.10 6.64
C ALA A 290 4.53 -21.08 5.65
N HIS A 291 3.38 -20.52 6.04
CA HIS A 291 2.24 -20.35 5.16
C HIS A 291 2.03 -18.86 4.91
N LEU A 292 1.90 -18.47 3.65
CA LEU A 292 1.62 -17.08 3.32
C LEU A 292 0.21 -16.73 3.80
N ALA A 293 0.04 -15.51 4.29
CA ALA A 293 -1.26 -14.99 4.65
C ALA A 293 -1.38 -13.48 4.39
N LEU A 294 -2.62 -13.08 4.09
CA LEU A 294 -3.05 -11.68 4.14
C LEU A 294 -3.82 -11.47 5.45
N LEU A 295 -3.29 -10.61 6.31
CA LEU A 295 -3.88 -10.23 7.57
C LEU A 295 -4.47 -8.84 7.44
N ILE A 296 -5.79 -8.71 7.62
CA ILE A 296 -6.48 -7.43 7.57
C ILE A 296 -6.72 -6.95 8.99
N TYR A 297 -6.30 -5.72 9.26
CA TYR A 297 -6.48 -5.03 10.52
C TYR A 297 -7.41 -3.84 10.33
N HIS A 298 -8.35 -3.67 11.25
CA HIS A 298 -9.16 -2.46 11.31
C HIS A 298 -8.34 -1.31 11.92
N ILE A 299 -8.32 -0.14 11.28
CA ILE A 299 -7.68 1.08 11.77
C ILE A 299 -8.56 1.69 12.87
N PRO A 300 -8.10 1.77 14.13
CA PRO A 300 -8.91 2.29 15.20
C PRO A 300 -9.31 3.76 14.96
N ASN A 301 -10.60 4.06 15.15
CA ASN A 301 -11.07 5.43 15.21
C ASN A 301 -10.50 6.12 16.45
N LEU A 302 -10.12 7.40 16.31
CA LEU A 302 -9.64 8.21 17.42
C LEU A 302 -10.77 8.41 18.45
N THR A 303 -10.84 7.54 19.44
CA THR A 303 -11.77 7.67 20.58
C THR A 303 -11.10 8.43 21.72
N SER A 304 -11.88 8.97 22.64
CA SER A 304 -11.41 9.80 23.77
C SER A 304 -10.44 9.11 24.74
N GLY A 305 -10.13 7.82 24.54
CA GLY A 305 -9.18 7.08 25.38
C GLY A 305 -7.73 7.11 24.90
N TYR A 306 -7.47 7.59 23.68
CA TYR A 306 -6.11 7.67 23.16
C TYR A 306 -5.48 9.03 23.48
N ALA A 307 -4.26 9.00 24.02
CA ALA A 307 -3.46 10.19 24.23
C ALA A 307 -2.02 9.91 23.78
N ALA A 308 -1.40 10.89 23.12
CA ALA A 308 0.02 10.82 22.84
C ALA A 308 0.79 10.85 24.17
N PRO A 309 1.83 10.00 24.34
CA PRO A 309 2.70 10.08 25.50
C PRO A 309 3.43 11.44 25.50
N PRO A 310 3.93 11.90 26.66
CA PRO A 310 4.74 13.11 26.74
C PRO A 310 5.89 13.07 25.72
N ASN A 311 6.03 14.16 24.95
CA ASN A 311 7.02 14.29 23.88
C ASN A 311 6.90 13.26 22.74
N ALA A 312 5.76 12.58 22.61
CA ALA A 312 5.56 11.52 21.62
C ALA A 312 6.68 10.45 21.68
N ASN A 313 7.07 10.08 22.91
CA ASN A 313 8.01 9.00 23.19
C ASN A 313 7.23 7.68 23.38
N PHE A 314 7.29 6.81 22.38
CA PHE A 314 6.64 5.51 22.37
C PHE A 314 7.61 4.42 22.79
N CYS A 315 7.13 3.48 23.60
CA CYS A 315 7.80 2.21 23.79
C CYS A 315 6.83 1.11 23.34
N PRO A 316 7.07 0.43 22.21
CA PRO A 316 6.08 -0.47 21.59
C PRO A 316 5.54 -1.53 22.55
N THR A 317 6.38 -2.07 23.44
CA THR A 317 6.02 -3.07 24.46
C THR A 317 4.91 -2.62 25.41
N LEU A 318 4.77 -1.31 25.64
CA LEU A 318 3.74 -0.75 26.51
C LEU A 318 2.36 -0.69 25.84
N TYR A 319 2.28 -0.95 24.53
CA TYR A 319 1.05 -0.94 23.77
C TYR A 319 0.62 -2.37 23.44
N PRO A 320 -0.69 -2.69 23.57
CA PRO A 320 -1.19 -4.01 23.25
C PRO A 320 -1.03 -4.32 21.76
N LYS A 321 -0.74 -5.59 21.45
CA LYS A 321 -0.75 -6.09 20.07
C LYS A 321 -2.16 -5.96 19.50
N HIS A 322 -2.27 -5.38 18.33
CA HIS A 322 -3.51 -5.29 17.57
C HIS A 322 -3.72 -6.60 16.81
N ASN A 323 -4.92 -7.17 16.88
CA ASN A 323 -5.22 -8.45 16.24
C ASN A 323 -5.88 -8.24 14.87
N PRO A 324 -5.62 -9.11 13.88
CA PRO A 324 -6.30 -9.05 12.61
C PRO A 324 -7.79 -9.36 12.78
N ILE A 325 -8.64 -8.66 12.03
CA ILE A 325 -10.08 -8.95 11.95
C ILE A 325 -10.38 -10.07 10.94
N LEU A 326 -9.48 -10.29 10.00
CA LEU A 326 -9.61 -11.30 8.96
C LEU A 326 -8.23 -11.79 8.53
N ILE A 327 -8.12 -13.10 8.31
CA ILE A 327 -6.90 -13.76 7.85
C ILE A 327 -7.27 -14.58 6.61
N PHE A 328 -6.57 -14.34 5.50
CA PHE A 328 -6.65 -15.16 4.30
C PHE A 328 -5.35 -15.93 4.15
N GLU A 329 -5.39 -17.21 4.46
CA GLU A 329 -4.27 -18.13 4.29
C GLU A 329 -4.20 -18.61 2.84
N PHE A 330 -2.99 -18.67 2.30
CA PHE A 330 -2.75 -19.24 0.98
C PHE A 330 -2.72 -20.78 1.07
N PRO A 331 -3.01 -21.47 -0.03
CA PRO A 331 -2.84 -22.92 -0.09
C PRO A 331 -1.41 -23.33 0.27
N ASP A 332 -1.30 -24.47 0.95
CA ASP A 332 -0.01 -25.05 1.33
C ASP A 332 0.86 -25.31 0.10
N LEU A 333 2.14 -24.98 0.23
CA LEU A 333 3.12 -25.42 -0.75
C LEU A 333 3.35 -26.93 -0.61
N HIS A 334 3.69 -27.55 -1.72
CA HIS A 334 4.14 -28.94 -1.68
C HIS A 334 5.39 -29.04 -0.79
N HIS A 335 5.44 -30.02 0.12
CA HIS A 335 6.50 -30.22 1.14
C HIS A 335 7.97 -30.15 0.64
N GLN A 336 8.21 -30.27 -0.66
CA GLN A 336 9.54 -30.09 -1.25
C GLN A 336 9.92 -28.62 -1.43
N TRP A 337 9.01 -27.68 -1.23
CA TRP A 337 9.21 -26.25 -1.40
C TRP A 337 9.03 -25.54 -0.07
N GLU A 338 9.87 -24.55 0.14
CA GLU A 338 9.87 -23.69 1.32
C GLU A 338 9.90 -22.24 0.84
N ILE A 339 9.14 -21.38 1.52
CA ILE A 339 9.21 -19.94 1.29
C ILE A 339 10.48 -19.42 1.93
N THR A 340 11.29 -18.70 1.17
CA THR A 340 12.41 -17.96 1.75
C THR A 340 11.85 -16.72 2.44
N SER A 341 12.31 -16.42 3.67
CA SER A 341 11.88 -15.19 4.38
C SER A 341 12.31 -13.90 3.66
N MET A 342 13.21 -14.03 2.69
CA MET A 342 13.71 -12.95 1.84
C MET A 342 12.74 -12.62 0.69
N ASP A 343 12.76 -11.37 0.24
CA ASP A 343 12.13 -10.89 -0.99
C ASP A 343 10.59 -10.97 -1.05
N PHE A 344 9.92 -10.73 0.09
CA PHE A 344 8.49 -10.43 0.07
C PHE A 344 8.24 -9.10 -0.63
N MET A 345 7.36 -9.11 -1.63
CA MET A 345 6.87 -7.92 -2.32
C MET A 345 5.37 -7.78 -2.11
N LEU A 346 4.96 -6.57 -1.76
CA LEU A 346 3.56 -6.15 -1.74
C LEU A 346 3.49 -4.80 -2.45
N SER A 347 2.66 -4.74 -3.49
CA SER A 347 2.40 -3.52 -4.24
C SER A 347 0.90 -3.26 -4.29
N ALA A 348 0.50 -2.03 -4.04
CA ALA A 348 -0.91 -1.65 -3.90
C ALA A 348 -1.19 -0.25 -4.45
N ASP A 349 -0.39 0.18 -5.43
CA ASP A 349 -0.55 1.50 -6.02
C ASP A 349 -1.72 1.53 -7.01
N PRO A 350 -2.54 2.59 -7.01
CA PRO A 350 -2.47 3.77 -6.13
C PRO A 350 -3.03 3.52 -4.72
N LEU A 351 -2.48 4.20 -3.70
CA LEU A 351 -3.00 4.11 -2.33
C LEU A 351 -4.32 4.88 -2.17
N PRO A 352 -5.17 4.53 -1.18
CA PRO A 352 -6.39 5.27 -0.91
C PRO A 352 -6.11 6.76 -0.67
N GLY A 353 -6.90 7.61 -1.33
CA GLY A 353 -6.74 9.06 -1.36
C GLY A 353 -5.82 9.57 -2.47
N ASP A 354 -5.04 8.73 -3.18
CA ASP A 354 -4.17 9.19 -4.27
C ASP A 354 -4.96 9.60 -5.51
N VAL A 355 -4.44 10.60 -6.25
CA VAL A 355 -5.03 10.98 -7.55
C VAL A 355 -4.71 9.90 -8.58
N VAL A 356 -5.75 9.32 -9.17
CA VAL A 356 -5.62 8.35 -10.28
C VAL A 356 -5.77 9.04 -11.63
N TYR A 357 -6.67 10.03 -11.69
CA TYR A 357 -6.99 10.74 -12.92
C TYR A 357 -7.47 12.17 -12.61
N ALA A 358 -7.05 13.16 -13.41
CA ALA A 358 -7.48 14.54 -13.23
C ALA A 358 -7.70 15.21 -14.59
N LYS A 359 -8.97 15.40 -14.97
CA LYS A 359 -9.41 16.24 -16.11
C LYS A 359 -10.65 17.04 -15.75
N SER A 360 -11.84 16.64 -16.22
CA SER A 360 -13.10 17.33 -15.89
C SER A 360 -13.49 17.15 -14.43
N ALA A 361 -13.03 16.06 -13.83
CA ALA A 361 -13.01 15.83 -12.40
C ALA A 361 -11.66 15.21 -11.97
N THR A 362 -11.36 15.32 -10.68
CA THR A 362 -10.26 14.65 -10.01
C THR A 362 -10.82 13.38 -9.39
N LEU A 363 -10.35 12.25 -9.88
CA LEU A 363 -10.69 10.93 -9.37
C LEU A 363 -9.59 10.47 -8.42
N LEU A 364 -10.00 10.08 -7.22
CA LEU A 364 -9.13 9.54 -6.19
C LEU A 364 -9.35 8.03 -6.09
N CYS A 365 -8.30 7.30 -5.69
CA CYS A 365 -8.45 5.92 -5.24
C CYS A 365 -9.23 5.91 -3.93
N SER A 366 -10.40 5.30 -3.86
CA SER A 366 -11.15 5.13 -2.61
C SER A 366 -10.69 3.89 -1.85
N HIS A 367 -10.38 2.83 -2.58
CA HIS A 367 -9.84 1.58 -2.06
C HIS A 367 -9.05 0.83 -3.14
N VAL A 368 -8.10 0.02 -2.69
CA VAL A 368 -7.25 -0.82 -3.54
C VAL A 368 -8.06 -2.00 -4.06
N THR A 369 -8.17 -2.11 -5.38
CA THR A 369 -8.88 -3.21 -6.06
C THR A 369 -7.94 -4.34 -6.48
N THR A 370 -6.64 -4.07 -6.61
CA THR A 370 -5.64 -5.03 -7.05
C THR A 370 -4.42 -5.00 -6.15
N LEU A 371 -3.98 -6.18 -5.69
CA LEU A 371 -2.76 -6.36 -4.91
C LEU A 371 -1.75 -7.14 -5.74
N GLY A 372 -0.54 -6.60 -5.87
CA GLY A 372 0.62 -7.31 -6.39
C GLY A 372 1.33 -8.02 -5.23
N LEU A 373 1.44 -9.35 -5.33
CA LEU A 373 2.12 -10.17 -4.33
C LEU A 373 3.32 -10.87 -4.97
N GLY A 374 4.46 -10.84 -4.28
CA GLY A 374 5.66 -11.56 -4.68
C GLY A 374 6.31 -12.23 -3.47
N PHE A 375 6.84 -13.42 -3.69
CA PHE A 375 7.63 -14.18 -2.73
C PHE A 375 8.55 -15.13 -3.49
N GLN A 376 9.62 -15.56 -2.82
CA GLN A 376 10.54 -16.54 -3.35
C GLN A 376 10.35 -17.90 -2.68
N ILE A 377 10.44 -18.95 -3.48
CA ILE A 377 10.42 -20.34 -3.02
C ILE A 377 11.76 -21.01 -3.33
N GLN A 378 12.16 -21.93 -2.48
CA GLN A 378 13.33 -22.78 -2.67
C GLN A 378 12.97 -24.25 -2.48
N ASN A 379 13.61 -25.12 -3.27
CA ASN A 379 13.45 -26.56 -3.07
C ASN A 379 14.25 -26.99 -1.85
N ASN A 380 13.62 -27.70 -0.91
CA ASN A 380 14.27 -28.25 0.27
C ASN A 380 14.53 -29.75 0.09
N PRO A 381 15.72 -30.15 -0.42
CA PRO A 381 16.04 -31.56 -0.68
C PRO A 381 16.12 -32.39 0.60
N ARG A 382 16.27 -31.77 1.78
CA ARG A 382 16.29 -32.49 3.07
C ARG A 382 14.92 -33.07 3.42
N GLN A 383 13.84 -32.56 2.80
CA GLN A 383 12.49 -33.09 2.93
C GLN A 383 12.15 -34.15 1.87
N GLN A 384 13.06 -34.44 0.93
CA GLN A 384 12.93 -35.68 0.17
C GLN A 384 13.14 -36.82 1.16
N SER A 385 12.05 -37.34 1.70
CA SER A 385 12.05 -38.64 2.34
C SER A 385 12.78 -39.54 1.37
N HIS A 386 13.98 -40.00 1.73
CA HIS A 386 14.67 -41.01 0.97
C HIS A 386 13.74 -42.22 1.03
N ILE A 387 12.85 -42.33 0.04
CA ILE A 387 12.13 -43.53 -0.26
C ILE A 387 13.24 -44.46 -0.71
N TYR A 388 13.87 -45.10 0.26
CA TYR A 388 14.78 -46.22 0.07
C TYR A 388 13.91 -47.27 -0.61
N ARG A 389 13.89 -47.22 -1.95
CA ARG A 389 13.29 -48.24 -2.78
C ARG A 389 14.05 -49.51 -2.43
N SER A 390 13.44 -50.40 -1.66
CA SER A 390 14.06 -51.66 -1.29
C SER A 390 14.45 -52.38 -2.59
N SER A 391 15.75 -52.56 -2.79
CA SER A 391 16.35 -53.11 -3.99
C SER A 391 16.04 -54.61 -4.10
N GLN A 392 14.96 -54.94 -4.80
CA GLN A 392 14.90 -56.15 -5.62
C GLN A 392 14.51 -55.75 -7.04
N GLY A 393 15.50 -55.32 -7.82
CA GLY A 393 15.31 -54.96 -9.22
C GLY A 393 16.55 -54.26 -9.78
N SER A 394 17.14 -54.85 -10.82
CA SER A 394 18.43 -54.55 -11.43
C SER A 394 18.68 -53.08 -11.78
N PRO A 395 19.96 -52.62 -11.77
CA PRO A 395 20.30 -51.23 -12.00
C PRO A 395 20.16 -50.87 -13.49
N ILE A 396 19.25 -49.95 -13.81
CA ILE A 396 19.30 -49.18 -15.05
C ILE A 396 20.08 -47.91 -14.74
N VAL A 397 21.26 -47.80 -15.34
CA VAL A 397 22.09 -46.59 -15.34
C VAL A 397 21.36 -45.55 -16.16
N SER A 398 20.73 -44.58 -15.49
CA SER A 398 20.32 -43.32 -16.12
C SER A 398 21.22 -42.22 -15.60
N GLU A 399 22.20 -41.83 -16.41
CA GLU A 399 22.89 -40.55 -16.27
C GLU A 399 21.86 -39.43 -16.48
N LEU A 400 21.49 -38.73 -15.41
CA LEU A 400 20.82 -37.43 -15.49
C LEU A 400 21.89 -36.36 -15.21
N PRO A 401 22.05 -35.38 -16.11
CA PRO A 401 23.03 -34.33 -15.91
C PRO A 401 22.54 -33.39 -14.80
N TYR A 402 23.42 -33.13 -13.82
CA TYR A 402 23.30 -32.00 -12.91
C TYR A 402 23.44 -30.70 -13.72
N PHE A 403 22.32 -30.18 -14.18
CA PHE A 403 22.17 -28.78 -14.60
C PHE A 403 20.94 -28.21 -13.87
N CYS A 404 21.18 -27.61 -12.71
CA CYS A 404 20.30 -26.60 -12.15
C CYS A 404 21.18 -25.41 -11.82
N GLN A 405 21.35 -24.52 -12.79
CA GLN A 405 21.76 -23.16 -12.50
C GLN A 405 20.63 -22.51 -11.68
N HIS A 406 21.02 -21.92 -10.56
CA HIS A 406 20.18 -21.14 -9.67
C HIS A 406 19.54 -19.97 -10.42
N THR A 407 18.32 -20.13 -10.92
CA THR A 407 17.45 -18.99 -11.23
C THR A 407 16.33 -18.97 -10.20
N PRO A 408 16.27 -17.95 -9.31
CA PRO A 408 15.11 -17.75 -8.46
C PRO A 408 13.88 -17.63 -9.37
N SER A 409 12.90 -18.50 -9.14
CA SER A 409 11.62 -18.43 -9.84
C SER A 409 10.79 -17.40 -9.09
N VAL A 410 10.70 -16.18 -9.61
CA VAL A 410 9.79 -15.16 -9.10
C VAL A 410 8.39 -15.48 -9.64
N CYS A 411 7.50 -15.95 -8.79
CA CYS A 411 6.08 -16.05 -9.12
C CYS A 411 5.41 -14.71 -8.85
N VAL A 412 5.23 -13.90 -9.90
CA VAL A 412 4.40 -12.69 -9.82
C VAL A 412 2.96 -13.08 -10.09
N PHE A 413 2.09 -12.96 -9.08
CA PHE A 413 0.65 -12.99 -9.30
C PHE A 413 0.18 -11.55 -9.54
N SER A 414 0.06 -11.15 -10.81
CA SER A 414 -0.63 -9.91 -11.19
C SER A 414 -2.05 -10.24 -11.60
N GLY A 415 -2.99 -10.07 -10.68
CA GLY A 415 -4.41 -10.15 -10.99
C GLY A 415 -4.92 -8.83 -11.54
N ILE A 416 -4.77 -8.55 -12.85
CA ILE A 416 -5.55 -7.48 -13.48
C ILE A 416 -7.00 -7.98 -13.58
N SER A 417 -7.84 -7.59 -12.63
CA SER A 417 -9.28 -7.87 -12.70
C SER A 417 -10.00 -6.70 -13.36
N VAL A 418 -9.97 -6.65 -14.69
CA VAL A 418 -10.91 -5.80 -15.44
C VAL A 418 -12.18 -6.62 -15.68
N TRP A 419 -13.20 -6.38 -14.85
CA TRP A 419 -14.51 -7.00 -15.03
C TRP A 419 -15.24 -6.32 -16.21
N ARG A 420 -15.28 -6.99 -17.36
CA ARG A 420 -16.09 -6.55 -18.50
C ARG A 420 -17.49 -7.13 -18.36
N SER A 421 -18.46 -6.31 -17.97
CA SER A 421 -19.87 -6.60 -18.27
C SER A 421 -20.09 -6.43 -19.78
N ASN A 422 -19.88 -7.49 -20.56
CA ASN A 422 -20.29 -7.54 -21.97
C ASN A 422 -21.83 -7.58 -22.03
N HIS A 423 -22.49 -6.43 -21.92
CA HIS A 423 -23.86 -6.27 -22.40
C HIS A 423 -23.81 -5.87 -23.87
N SER A 424 -23.68 -6.87 -24.74
CA SER A 424 -24.04 -6.72 -26.14
C SER A 424 -25.55 -6.55 -26.25
N ASN A 425 -25.97 -5.38 -26.72
CA ASN A 425 -27.34 -5.14 -27.17
C ASN A 425 -27.64 -6.03 -28.37
N HIS A 426 -28.15 -7.24 -28.13
CA HIS A 426 -28.97 -7.92 -29.12
C HIS A 426 -30.41 -7.39 -28.97
N PRO A 427 -31.00 -6.79 -30.02
CA PRO A 427 -32.43 -6.59 -30.02
C PRO A 427 -33.09 -7.97 -30.06
N LEU A 428 -33.90 -8.27 -29.04
CA LEU A 428 -34.92 -9.31 -29.13
C LEU A 428 -36.00 -8.76 -30.07
N GLU A 429 -36.08 -9.34 -31.27
CA GLU A 429 -37.31 -9.33 -32.09
C GLU A 429 -38.39 -10.19 -31.45
#